data_AF-C7IWU6-F1
#
_entry.id   AF-C7IWU6-F1
#
_cell.length_a   1.000
_cell.length_b   1.000
_cell.length_c   1.000
_cell.angle_alpha   90.00
_cell.angle_beta   90.00
_cell.angle_gamma   90.00
#
_symmetry.space_group_name_H-M   'P 1'
#
loop_
_entity.id
_entity.type
_entity.pdbx_description
1 polymer ?
#
loop_
_entity_poly.entity_id
_entity_poly.type
_entity_poly.pdbx_seq_one_letter_code
_entity_poly.pdbx_strand_id
1 'polypeptide(L)'
;MSPEHIYGGAGIDGEEGALRACCGSGGGRYNFEFNMSAQCGMAGVTVCGDPSAYVNWDGVHLTEAAYHHVADGWLRGPYANPPLLSSSCSARAR
;
A
#
# COMPACT_ATOMS: atom_id res chain seq x y z
N MET A 1 -14.53 -2.75 14.33
CA MET A 1 -13.58 -1.68 14.02
C MET A 1 -13.42 -0.86 15.29
N SER A 2 -12.25 -0.94 15.92
CA SER A 2 -12.01 -0.31 17.23
C SER A 2 -11.62 1.17 17.08
N PRO A 3 -11.85 2.01 18.11
CA PRO A 3 -11.87 3.47 18.03
C PRO A 3 -10.50 4.16 17.81
N GLU A 4 -9.41 3.40 17.68
CA GLU A 4 -8.06 3.96 17.53
C GLU A 4 -7.78 4.53 16.12
N HIS A 5 -8.68 4.33 15.16
CA HIS A 5 -8.54 4.78 13.76
C HIS A 5 -9.02 6.22 13.46
N ILE A 6 -9.46 6.99 14.47
CA ILE A 6 -10.18 8.25 14.19
C ILE A 6 -9.28 9.51 14.28
N TYR A 7 -8.10 9.46 14.90
CA TYR A 7 -7.24 10.66 15.02
C TYR A 7 -5.74 10.33 14.95
N GLY A 8 -5.16 10.43 13.74
CA GLY A 8 -3.71 10.64 13.55
C GLY A 8 -2.79 9.43 13.78
N GLY A 9 -3.25 8.21 13.47
CA GLY A 9 -2.45 6.99 13.66
C GLY A 9 -1.52 6.67 12.49
N ALA A 10 -0.31 6.21 12.80
CA ALA A 10 0.59 5.53 11.87
C ALA A 10 -0.09 4.23 11.37
N GLY A 11 -0.29 4.12 10.07
CA GLY A 11 -1.03 3.03 9.44
C GLY A 11 -1.40 3.39 8.00
N ILE A 12 -1.67 2.40 7.16
CA ILE A 12 -1.96 2.58 5.74
C ILE A 12 -3.14 3.51 5.44
N ASP A 13 -4.05 3.68 6.41
CA ASP A 13 -5.23 4.53 6.35
C ASP A 13 -5.02 5.92 6.99
N GLY A 14 -3.90 6.13 7.67
CA GLY A 14 -3.48 7.44 8.16
C GLY A 14 -3.02 8.37 7.03
N GLU A 15 -3.19 9.70 7.20
CA GLU A 15 -2.81 10.69 6.17
C GLU A 15 -1.34 10.57 5.75
N GLU A 16 -0.44 10.29 6.71
CA GLU A 16 0.97 10.07 6.42
C GLU A 16 1.18 8.77 5.65
N GLY A 17 0.55 7.67 6.08
CA GLY A 17 0.66 6.37 5.42
C GLY A 17 0.09 6.37 4.00
N ALA A 18 -0.99 7.12 3.77
CA ALA A 18 -1.66 7.18 2.48
C ALA A 18 -0.95 8.08 1.46
N LEU A 19 -0.36 9.20 1.89
CA LEU A 19 0.18 10.22 0.98
C LEU A 19 1.71 10.18 0.84
N ARG A 20 2.45 9.71 1.84
CA ARG A 20 3.91 9.78 1.84
C ARG A 20 4.52 8.47 1.31
N ALA A 21 5.51 8.55 0.42
CA ALA A 21 6.26 7.36 -0.02
C ALA A 21 7.21 6.88 1.09
N CYS A 22 7.22 5.57 1.36
CA CYS A 22 8.11 4.98 2.36
C CYS A 22 9.58 5.13 1.98
N CYS A 23 9.92 4.87 0.72
CA CYS A 23 11.25 5.01 0.15
C CYS A 23 11.30 6.21 -0.78
N GLY A 24 12.16 7.18 -0.49
CA GLY A 24 12.29 8.33 -1.37
C GLY A 24 13.11 9.46 -0.81
N SER A 25 13.06 10.57 -1.53
CA SER A 25 13.86 11.76 -1.30
C SER A 25 13.02 13.02 -1.44
N GLY A 26 13.62 14.16 -1.11
CA GLY A 26 12.97 15.46 -1.15
C GLY A 26 12.30 15.85 0.17
N GLY A 27 12.01 14.88 1.06
CA GLY A 27 11.61 15.11 2.46
C GLY A 27 10.24 15.77 2.67
N GLY A 28 9.68 16.44 1.65
CA GLY A 28 8.36 17.08 1.69
C GLY A 28 7.20 16.10 1.80
N ARG A 29 5.96 16.61 1.75
CA ARG A 29 4.73 15.86 2.07
C ARG A 29 4.56 14.48 1.40
N TYR A 30 5.10 14.29 0.20
CA TYR A 30 4.98 13.05 -0.58
C TYR A 30 6.24 12.16 -0.53
N ASN A 31 7.37 12.68 -0.03
CA ASN A 31 8.68 12.02 -0.06
C ASN A 31 9.08 11.48 -1.45
N PHE A 32 8.73 12.20 -2.51
CA PHE A 32 8.98 11.80 -3.90
C PHE A 32 9.63 12.95 -4.67
N GLU A 33 10.72 12.66 -5.38
CA GLU A 33 11.42 13.59 -6.26
C GLU A 33 11.02 13.34 -7.71
N PHE A 34 10.20 14.24 -8.28
CA PHE A 34 9.62 14.09 -9.61
C PHE A 34 10.66 14.02 -10.74
N ASN A 35 11.84 14.63 -10.54
CA ASN A 35 12.91 14.60 -11.56
C ASN A 35 13.62 13.25 -11.65
N MET A 36 13.22 12.25 -10.85
CA MET A 36 13.76 10.88 -10.82
C MET A 36 15.29 10.79 -10.61
N SER A 37 15.90 11.87 -10.11
CA SER A 37 17.33 11.96 -9.83
C SER A 37 17.73 11.24 -8.52
N ALA A 38 16.76 10.86 -7.69
CA ALA A 38 16.94 10.20 -6.40
C ALA A 38 15.83 9.15 -6.16
N GLN A 39 15.83 8.08 -6.98
CA GLN A 39 14.92 6.94 -6.89
C GLN A 39 15.34 5.97 -5.78
N CYS A 40 14.39 5.18 -5.28
CA CYS A 40 14.65 4.15 -4.30
C CYS A 40 15.87 3.27 -4.66
N GLY A 41 16.82 3.14 -3.73
CA GLY A 41 18.10 2.44 -3.95
C GLY A 41 19.27 3.34 -4.39
N MET A 42 19.03 4.62 -4.72
CA MET A 42 20.09 5.59 -5.01
C MET A 42 20.65 6.24 -3.74
N ALA A 43 21.85 6.82 -3.84
CA ALA A 43 22.50 7.50 -2.74
C ALA A 43 21.68 8.72 -2.27
N GLY A 44 21.60 8.92 -0.95
CA GLY A 44 20.84 10.04 -0.35
C GLY A 44 19.34 9.81 -0.23
N VAL A 45 18.85 8.62 -0.62
CA VAL A 45 17.45 8.22 -0.46
C VAL A 45 17.22 7.58 0.91
N THR A 46 16.08 7.88 1.52
CA THR A 46 15.69 7.34 2.83
C THR A 46 14.57 6.33 2.68
N VAL A 47 14.52 5.37 3.61
CA VAL A 47 13.46 4.37 3.73
C VAL A 47 12.80 4.53 5.09
N CYS A 48 11.48 4.43 5.14
CA CYS A 48 10.71 4.45 6.37
C CYS A 48 11.04 3.25 7.27
N GLY A 49 10.76 3.36 8.57
CA GLY A 49 11.05 2.28 9.54
C GLY A 49 10.08 1.10 9.47
N ASP A 50 8.83 1.34 9.06
CA ASP A 50 7.79 0.33 8.93
C ASP A 50 7.04 0.49 7.60
N PRO A 51 7.43 -0.25 6.55
CA PRO A 51 6.75 -0.23 5.26
C PRO A 51 5.29 -0.70 5.31
N SER A 52 4.88 -1.42 6.35
CA SER A 52 3.49 -1.90 6.48
C SER A 52 2.51 -0.79 6.86
N ALA A 53 3.01 0.35 7.35
CA ALA A 53 2.23 1.52 7.70
C ALA A 53 2.01 2.50 6.52
N TYR A 54 2.54 2.20 5.32
CA TYR A 54 2.45 3.08 4.15
C TYR A 54 1.75 2.38 2.99
N VAL A 55 1.00 3.15 2.19
CA VAL A 55 0.39 2.69 0.94
C VAL A 55 1.43 2.66 -0.18
N ASN A 56 2.25 3.70 -0.26
CA ASN A 56 3.15 3.94 -1.36
C ASN A 56 4.60 3.60 -0.99
N TRP A 57 5.28 2.87 -1.89
CA TRP A 57 6.68 2.50 -1.72
C TRP A 57 7.63 3.61 -2.18
N ASP A 58 7.60 4.01 -3.46
CA ASP A 58 8.66 4.84 -4.07
C ASP A 58 8.17 6.06 -4.89
N GLY A 59 6.90 6.40 -4.74
CA GLY A 59 6.16 7.37 -5.53
C GLY A 59 5.45 6.78 -6.76
N VAL A 60 5.73 5.53 -7.12
CA VAL A 60 5.16 4.85 -8.31
C VAL A 60 4.50 3.53 -7.94
N HIS A 61 5.13 2.75 -7.07
CA HIS A 61 4.68 1.42 -6.66
C HIS A 61 4.01 1.44 -5.28
N LEU A 62 3.17 0.43 -5.02
CA LEU A 62 2.59 0.21 -3.69
C LEU A 62 3.55 -0.61 -2.81
N THR A 63 3.38 -0.49 -1.49
CA THR A 63 4.03 -1.41 -0.54
C THR A 63 3.41 -2.82 -0.63
N GLU A 64 4.12 -3.81 -0.10
CA GLU A 64 3.60 -5.18 0.01
C GLU A 64 2.26 -5.21 0.77
N ALA A 65 2.17 -4.50 1.90
CA ALA A 65 0.95 -4.42 2.70
C ALA A 65 -0.23 -3.89 1.88
N ALA A 66 -0.02 -2.80 1.12
CA ALA A 66 -1.06 -2.25 0.27
C ALA A 66 -1.47 -3.22 -0.86
N TYR A 67 -0.51 -3.90 -1.49
CA TYR A 67 -0.84 -4.96 -2.46
C TYR A 67 -1.63 -6.11 -1.83
N HIS A 68 -1.32 -6.50 -0.60
CA HIS A 68 -2.07 -7.51 0.14
C HIS A 68 -3.53 -7.09 0.34
N HIS A 69 -3.78 -5.83 0.71
CA HIS A 69 -5.15 -5.31 0.84
C HIS A 69 -5.92 -5.30 -0.49
N VAL A 70 -5.27 -4.91 -1.59
CA VAL A 70 -5.88 -4.97 -2.94
C VAL A 70 -6.23 -6.42 -3.30
N ALA A 71 -5.28 -7.34 -3.12
CA ALA A 71 -5.47 -8.75 -3.43
C ALA A 71 -6.60 -9.37 -2.59
N ASP A 72 -6.63 -9.12 -1.28
CA ASP A 72 -7.68 -9.58 -0.39
C ASP A 72 -9.06 -9.07 -0.81
N GLY A 73 -9.12 -7.80 -1.22
CA GLY A 73 -10.35 -7.19 -1.73
C GLY A 73 -10.91 -7.88 -2.97
N TRP A 74 -10.05 -8.41 -3.86
CA TRP A 74 -10.49 -9.20 -5.02
C TRP A 74 -10.80 -10.66 -4.67
N LEU A 75 -9.90 -11.29 -3.89
CA LEU A 75 -9.97 -12.71 -3.58
C LEU A 75 -11.15 -13.02 -2.65
N ARG A 76 -11.33 -12.23 -1.60
CA ARG A 76 -12.30 -12.44 -0.53
C ARG A 76 -13.44 -11.42 -0.54
N GLY A 77 -13.30 -10.34 -1.33
CA GLY A 77 -14.29 -9.29 -1.48
C GLY A 77 -13.93 -8.02 -0.69
N PRO A 78 -14.59 -6.88 -0.98
CA PRO A 78 -15.78 -6.75 -1.82
C PRO A 78 -15.51 -6.28 -3.28
N TYR A 79 -14.25 -6.17 -3.71
CA TYR A 79 -13.87 -5.52 -4.98
C TYR A 79 -13.90 -6.45 -6.21
N ALA A 80 -14.50 -7.63 -6.08
CA ALA A 80 -14.88 -8.51 -7.19
C ALA A 80 -16.24 -9.13 -6.90
N ASN A 81 -17.07 -9.36 -7.94
CA ASN A 81 -18.41 -9.92 -7.80
C ASN A 81 -18.66 -11.07 -8.80
N PRO A 82 -18.76 -12.34 -8.34
CA PRO A 82 -18.48 -12.78 -6.96
C PRO A 82 -16.98 -12.60 -6.61
N PRO A 83 -16.60 -12.52 -5.32
CA PRO A 83 -15.20 -12.62 -4.92
C PRO A 83 -14.54 -13.87 -5.52
N LEU A 84 -13.29 -13.75 -5.98
CA LEU A 84 -12.67 -14.79 -6.82
C LEU A 84 -12.57 -16.15 -6.12
N LEU A 85 -12.35 -16.17 -4.80
CA LEU A 85 -12.33 -17.41 -4.01
C LEU A 85 -13.72 -17.88 -3.58
N SER A 86 -14.75 -17.03 -3.71
CA SER A 86 -16.15 -17.42 -3.47
C SER A 86 -16.80 -18.02 -4.72
N SER A 87 -16.28 -17.72 -5.91
CA SER A 87 -16.56 -18.47 -7.13
C SER A 87 -15.87 -19.83 -7.09
N SER A 88 -16.40 -20.74 -6.26
CA SER A 88 -16.16 -22.16 -6.46
C SER A 88 -16.77 -22.51 -7.82
N CYS A 89 -15.93 -22.56 -8.85
CA CYS A 89 -16.26 -23.44 -9.96
C CYS A 89 -16.35 -24.82 -9.31
N SER A 90 -17.57 -25.34 -9.15
CA SER A 90 -17.73 -26.77 -8.93
C SER A 90 -17.10 -27.39 -10.16
N ALA A 91 -15.80 -27.72 -10.08
CA ALA A 91 -15.16 -28.57 -11.04
C ALA A 91 -16.05 -29.79 -11.07
N ARG A 92 -16.89 -29.86 -12.09
CA ARG A 92 -17.80 -30.97 -12.29
C ARG A 92 -16.83 -32.11 -12.55
N ALA A 93 -16.61 -32.93 -11.53
CA ALA A 93 -15.88 -34.16 -11.66
C ALA A 93 -16.49 -34.88 -12.87
N ARG A 94 -15.73 -34.93 -13.96
CA ARG A 94 -15.93 -35.84 -15.06
C ARG A 94 -14.71 -36.72 -15.10
#